data_AF-A0A8T7EXJ4-F1
#
_entry.id   AF-A0A8T7EXJ4-F1
#
_cell.length_a   1.000
_cell.length_b   1.000
_cell.length_c   1.000
_cell.angle_alpha   90.00
_cell.angle_beta   90.00
_cell.angle_gamma   90.00
#
_symmetry.space_group_name_H-M   'P 1'
#
loop_
_entity.id
_entity.type
_entity.pdbx_description
1 polymer ?
#
loop_
_entity_poly.entity_id
_entity_poly.type
_entity_poly.pdbx_seq_one_letter_code
_entity_poly.pdbx_strand_id
1 'polypeptide(L)'
;MCVLGLLQVVTLLAAAYIGISIANQQNILSGFSLPPDLAVLALVYYFLSYVLLAAISICIGAIVGSEQESRQPSAIMILPVMIPYLAFFTFLLDPNGTLPVALSLIPVTAPMAVLMRVGLTNVPLWQILVSIAGLIVVNGFVLWLSARMFRWGVLNTNKMPNLRRIIQIIRGRAPASAPSQPKTEAA
;
A
#
# COMPACT_ATOMS: atom_id res chain seq x y z
N MET A 1 4.96 11.94 10.59
CA MET A 1 5.27 10.99 9.50
C MET A 1 4.66 11.43 8.16
N CYS A 2 3.38 11.83 8.09
CA CYS A 2 2.71 12.21 6.83
C CYS A 2 3.38 13.38 6.07
N VAL A 3 3.69 14.47 6.78
CA VAL A 3 4.31 15.66 6.17
C VAL A 3 5.72 15.36 5.65
N LEU A 4 6.49 14.54 6.37
CA LEU A 4 7.84 14.14 5.95
C LEU A 4 7.82 13.30 4.68
N GLY A 5 6.87 12.38 4.53
CA GLY A 5 6.73 11.57 3.32
C GLY A 5 6.31 12.41 2.10
N LEU A 6 5.32 13.29 2.27
CA LEU A 6 4.91 14.23 1.22
C LEU A 6 6.08 15.14 0.79
N LEU A 7 6.82 15.66 1.77
CA LEU A 7 8.00 16.48 1.51
C LEU A 7 9.11 15.68 0.80
N GLN A 8 9.34 14.43 1.19
CA GLN A 8 10.30 13.55 0.53
C GLN A 8 9.96 13.34 -0.95
N VAL A 9 8.68 13.10 -1.28
CA VAL A 9 8.25 12.93 -2.67
C VAL A 9 8.40 14.21 -3.48
N VAL A 10 8.04 15.37 -2.91
CA VAL A 10 8.21 16.67 -3.57
C VAL A 10 9.69 16.92 -3.86
N THR A 11 10.57 16.64 -2.89
CA THR A 11 12.02 16.77 -3.07
C THR A 11 12.55 15.84 -4.16
N LEU A 12 12.03 14.60 -4.25
CA LEU A 12 12.43 13.63 -5.29
C LEU A 12 12.02 14.08 -6.70
N LEU A 13 10.79 14.60 -6.84
CA LEU A 13 10.30 15.13 -8.12
C LEU A 13 11.09 16.38 -8.55
N ALA A 14 11.41 17.28 -7.61
CA ALA A 14 12.25 18.45 -7.87
C ALA A 14 13.66 18.06 -8.30
N ALA A 15 14.29 17.09 -7.61
CA ALA A 15 15.60 16.58 -7.96
C ALA A 15 15.61 15.90 -9.33
N ALA A 16 14.57 15.13 -9.67
CA ALA A 16 14.43 14.51 -10.99
C ALA A 16 14.28 15.55 -12.11
N TYR A 17 13.47 16.58 -11.91
CA TYR A 17 13.32 17.68 -12.87
C TYR A 17 14.65 18.41 -13.12
N ILE A 18 15.36 18.76 -12.04
CA ILE A 18 16.68 19.40 -12.13
C ILE A 18 17.69 18.49 -12.84
N GLY A 19 17.78 17.21 -12.45
CA GLY A 19 18.69 16.25 -13.06
C GLY A 19 18.47 16.07 -14.56
N ILE A 20 17.22 15.97 -14.99
CA ILE A 20 16.86 15.86 -16.42
C ILE A 20 17.18 17.15 -17.17
N SER A 21 16.94 18.33 -16.57
CA SER A 21 17.29 19.61 -17.20
C SER A 21 18.80 19.78 -17.43
N ILE A 22 19.63 19.30 -16.50
CA ILE A 22 21.10 19.32 -16.62
C ILE A 22 21.56 18.30 -17.67
N ALA A 23 20.99 17.10 -17.67
CA ALA A 23 21.31 16.05 -18.63
C ALA A 23 20.88 16.41 -20.07
N ASN A 24 19.77 17.13 -20.24
CA ASN A 24 19.34 17.68 -21.53
C ASN A 24 20.30 18.77 -22.05
N GLN A 25 20.82 19.63 -21.17
CA GLN A 25 21.83 20.64 -21.56
C GLN A 25 23.13 20.00 -22.06
N GLN A 26 23.48 18.81 -21.56
CA GLN A 26 24.66 18.05 -21.98
C GLN A 26 24.39 17.16 -23.21
N ASN A 27 23.21 17.22 -23.84
CA ASN A 27 22.77 16.35 -24.94
C ASN A 27 22.80 14.84 -24.64
N ILE A 28 22.85 14.45 -23.36
CA ILE A 28 22.92 13.03 -22.94
C ILE A 28 21.54 12.36 -23.06
N LEU A 29 20.46 13.13 -22.91
CA LEU A 29 19.07 12.64 -22.88
C LEU A 29 18.14 13.41 -23.84
N SER A 30 18.67 13.86 -24.98
CA SER A 30 17.92 14.68 -25.97
C SER A 30 16.61 14.02 -26.40
N GLY A 31 15.51 14.38 -25.73
CA GLY A 31 14.17 13.84 -25.96
C GLY A 31 13.41 13.42 -24.70
N PHE A 32 14.06 13.32 -23.53
CA PHE A 32 13.39 13.02 -22.27
C PHE A 32 12.91 14.31 -21.60
N SER A 33 11.60 14.57 -21.69
CA SER A 33 10.90 15.62 -20.93
C SER A 33 9.95 14.94 -19.95
N LEU A 34 9.93 15.37 -18.69
CA LEU A 34 8.91 14.95 -17.73
C LEU A 34 7.63 15.74 -18.04
N PRO A 35 6.58 15.10 -18.59
CA PRO A 35 5.32 15.77 -18.79
C PRO A 35 4.74 16.15 -17.42
N PRO A 36 4.20 17.36 -17.22
CA PRO A 36 3.54 17.76 -15.99
C PRO A 36 2.44 16.77 -15.56
N ASP A 37 1.78 16.13 -16.54
CA ASP A 37 0.75 15.12 -16.34
C ASP A 37 1.25 13.91 -15.54
N LEU A 38 2.52 13.51 -15.73
CA LEU A 38 3.12 12.40 -15.00
C LEU A 38 3.33 12.76 -13.52
N ALA A 39 3.70 14.01 -13.23
CA ALA A 39 3.86 14.49 -11.86
C ALA A 39 2.51 14.53 -11.12
N VAL A 40 1.45 14.99 -11.79
CA VAL A 40 0.08 14.95 -11.23
C VAL A 40 -0.36 13.52 -10.97
N LEU A 41 -0.13 12.62 -11.94
CA LEU A 41 -0.48 11.20 -11.80
C LEU A 41 0.27 10.54 -10.63
N ALA A 42 1.58 10.80 -10.51
CA ALA A 42 2.39 10.33 -9.40
C ALA A 42 1.85 10.80 -8.05
N LEU A 43 1.41 12.06 -7.95
CA LEU A 43 0.85 12.59 -6.72
C LEU A 43 -0.47 11.90 -6.34
N VAL A 44 -1.35 11.64 -7.32
CA VAL A 44 -2.62 10.92 -7.10
C VAL A 44 -2.37 9.50 -6.62
N TYR A 45 -1.52 8.74 -7.31
CA TYR A 45 -1.18 7.37 -6.93
C TYR A 45 -0.45 7.31 -5.58
N TYR A 46 0.42 8.28 -5.30
CA TYR A 46 1.08 8.40 -4.01
C TYR A 46 0.07 8.60 -2.89
N PHE A 47 -0.88 9.52 -3.04
CA PHE A 47 -1.92 9.77 -2.03
C PHE A 47 -2.79 8.52 -1.80
N LEU A 48 -3.25 7.87 -2.87
CA LEU A 48 -4.06 6.65 -2.79
C LEU A 48 -3.32 5.50 -2.09
N SER A 49 -2.06 5.27 -2.47
CA SER A 49 -1.20 4.25 -1.86
C SER A 49 -0.92 4.57 -0.39
N TYR A 50 -0.71 5.84 -0.07
CA TYR A 50 -0.47 6.29 1.29
C TYR A 50 -1.67 6.00 2.20
N VAL A 51 -2.88 6.28 1.74
CA VAL A 51 -4.12 5.94 2.45
C VAL A 51 -4.22 4.43 2.70
N LEU A 52 -3.87 3.61 1.71
CA LEU A 52 -3.86 2.15 1.83
C LEU A 52 -2.91 1.71 2.94
N LEU A 53 -1.65 2.14 2.87
CA LEU A 53 -0.62 1.77 3.85
C LEU A 53 -0.96 2.28 5.27
N ALA A 54 -1.54 3.48 5.38
CA ALA A 54 -2.02 4.01 6.66
C ALA A 54 -3.15 3.14 7.23
N ALA A 55 -4.13 2.76 6.40
CA ALA A 55 -5.24 1.90 6.82
C ALA A 55 -4.75 0.54 7.31
N ILE A 56 -3.81 -0.10 6.60
CA ILE A 56 -3.25 -1.38 7.03
C ILE A 56 -2.42 -1.19 8.32
N SER A 57 -1.67 -0.10 8.48
CA SER A 57 -0.92 0.21 9.71
C SER A 57 -1.84 0.37 10.93
N ILE A 58 -3.00 1.02 10.77
CA ILE A 58 -4.03 1.12 11.81
C ILE A 58 -4.54 -0.28 12.18
N CYS A 59 -4.75 -1.14 11.18
CA CYS A 59 -5.20 -2.51 11.40
C CYS A 59 -4.17 -3.33 12.20
N ILE A 60 -2.88 -3.20 11.88
CA ILE A 60 -1.80 -3.87 12.61
C ILE A 60 -1.67 -3.32 14.03
N GLY A 61 -1.74 -1.99 14.21
CA GLY A 61 -1.72 -1.36 15.53
C GLY A 61 -2.88 -1.78 16.42
N ALA A 62 -4.04 -2.14 15.85
CA ALA A 62 -5.17 -2.69 16.61
C ALA A 62 -4.97 -4.16 17.04
N ILE A 63 -4.09 -4.90 16.38
CA ILE A 63 -3.81 -6.32 16.66
C ILE A 63 -2.60 -6.48 17.59
N VAL A 64 -1.61 -5.62 17.43
CA VAL A 64 -0.32 -5.72 18.12
C VAL A 64 -0.31 -4.83 19.36
N GLY A 65 -0.46 -5.44 20.54
CA GLY A 65 -0.44 -4.74 21.83
C GLY A 65 0.96 -4.55 22.45
N SER A 66 2.06 -4.82 21.73
CA SER A 66 3.44 -4.76 22.26
C SER A 66 4.41 -4.19 21.21
N GLU A 67 5.25 -3.22 21.60
CA GLU A 67 6.15 -2.49 20.68
C GLU A 67 7.08 -3.41 19.86
N GLN A 68 7.49 -4.55 20.42
CA GLN A 68 8.46 -5.46 19.82
C GLN A 68 7.85 -6.37 18.74
N GLU A 69 6.55 -6.65 18.85
CA GLU A 69 5.75 -7.39 17.87
C GLU A 69 5.36 -6.53 16.66
N SER A 70 5.59 -5.21 16.69
CA SER A 70 5.26 -4.29 15.57
C SER A 70 6.32 -4.25 14.46
N ARG A 71 7.56 -4.68 14.76
CA ARG A 71 8.67 -4.67 13.78
C ARG A 71 8.54 -5.75 12.70
N GLN A 72 8.07 -6.95 13.03
CA GLN A 72 7.87 -8.04 12.05
C GLN A 72 6.75 -7.77 11.02
N PRO A 73 5.57 -7.26 11.42
CA PRO A 73 4.52 -6.94 10.46
C PRO A 73 4.91 -5.86 9.45
N SER A 74 5.70 -4.87 9.88
CA SER A 74 6.15 -3.76 9.03
C SER A 74 7.05 -4.23 7.87
N ALA A 75 7.88 -5.26 8.08
CA ALA A 75 8.72 -5.83 7.03
C ALA A 75 7.90 -6.59 5.97
N ILE A 76 6.85 -7.29 6.40
CA ILE A 76 5.94 -8.03 5.50
C ILE A 76 5.17 -7.07 4.58
N MET A 77 4.84 -5.86 5.05
CA MET A 77 4.19 -4.83 4.22
C MET A 77 5.06 -4.30 3.09
N ILE A 78 6.38 -4.23 3.30
CA ILE A 78 7.32 -3.68 2.31
C ILE A 78 7.53 -4.66 1.14
N LEU A 79 7.42 -5.97 1.40
CA LEU A 79 7.70 -7.03 0.43
C LEU A 79 6.87 -6.90 -0.87
N PRO A 80 5.54 -6.74 -0.82
CA PRO A 80 4.73 -6.54 -2.01
C PRO A 80 5.19 -5.32 -2.82
N VAL A 81 5.53 -4.21 -2.15
CA VAL A 81 5.95 -2.96 -2.80
C VAL A 81 7.28 -3.13 -3.56
N MET A 82 8.11 -4.09 -3.17
CA MET A 82 9.38 -4.40 -3.85
C MET A 82 9.23 -5.26 -5.10
N ILE A 83 8.11 -5.96 -5.29
CA ILE A 83 7.91 -6.86 -6.43
C ILE A 83 8.09 -6.15 -7.79
N PRO A 84 7.53 -4.95 -8.03
CA PRO A 84 7.73 -4.23 -9.30
C PRO A 84 9.18 -3.84 -9.53
N TYR A 85 9.94 -3.58 -8.45
CA TYR A 85 11.36 -3.25 -8.52
C TYR A 85 12.19 -4.45 -9.00
N LEU A 86 11.89 -5.65 -8.50
CA LEU A 86 12.55 -6.88 -8.94
C LEU A 86 12.20 -7.22 -10.40
N ALA A 87 10.98 -6.90 -10.83
CA ALA A 87 10.51 -7.10 -12.19
C ALA A 87 10.90 -5.97 -13.17
N PHE A 88 11.78 -5.04 -12.78
CA PHE A 88 12.12 -3.85 -13.57
C PHE A 88 12.58 -4.17 -15.00
N PHE A 89 13.37 -5.23 -15.19
CA PHE A 89 13.79 -5.69 -16.52
C PHE A 89 12.61 -6.08 -17.42
N THR A 90 11.54 -6.64 -16.87
CA THR A 90 10.33 -6.98 -17.63
C THR A 90 9.61 -5.72 -18.11
N PHE A 91 9.62 -4.65 -17.32
CA PHE A 91 9.06 -3.36 -17.73
C PHE A 91 9.88 -2.70 -18.84
N LEU A 92 11.20 -2.88 -18.86
CA LEU A 92 12.07 -2.38 -19.94
C LEU A 92 11.90 -3.16 -21.24
N LEU A 93 11.74 -4.49 -21.15
CA LEU A 93 11.67 -5.37 -22.31
C LEU A 93 10.29 -5.37 -22.97
N ASP A 94 9.22 -5.46 -22.18
CA ASP A 94 7.84 -5.46 -22.70
C ASP A 94 6.89 -4.72 -21.73
N PRO A 95 6.82 -3.38 -21.82
CA PRO A 95 6.00 -2.55 -20.94
C PRO A 95 4.49 -2.87 -20.99
N ASN A 96 4.01 -3.51 -22.05
CA ASN A 96 2.60 -3.88 -22.24
C ASN A 96 2.36 -5.38 -22.06
N GLY A 97 3.37 -6.13 -21.65
CA GLY A 97 3.27 -7.54 -21.37
C GLY A 97 2.29 -7.84 -20.23
N THR A 98 1.87 -9.10 -20.16
CA THR A 98 0.90 -9.60 -19.17
C THR A 98 1.34 -9.32 -17.72
N LEU A 99 2.64 -9.38 -17.45
CA LEU A 99 3.20 -9.27 -16.10
C LEU A 99 3.22 -7.81 -15.60
N PRO A 100 3.70 -6.81 -16.39
CA PRO A 100 3.52 -5.39 -16.09
C PRO A 100 2.07 -4.94 -15.93
N VAL A 101 1.16 -5.45 -16.75
CA VAL A 101 -0.28 -5.14 -16.64
C VAL A 101 -0.87 -5.73 -15.37
N ALA A 102 -0.55 -6.98 -15.02
CA ALA A 102 -1.02 -7.61 -13.79
C ALA A 102 -0.54 -6.86 -12.52
N LEU A 103 0.74 -6.47 -12.49
CA LEU A 103 1.30 -5.68 -11.38
C LEU A 103 0.69 -4.27 -11.28
N SER A 104 0.19 -3.73 -12.39
CA SER A 104 -0.54 -2.45 -12.42
C SER A 104 -1.96 -2.54 -11.85
N LEU A 105 -2.53 -3.75 -11.74
CA LEU A 105 -3.88 -3.99 -11.22
C LEU A 105 -3.89 -4.32 -9.72
N ILE A 106 -2.78 -4.84 -9.20
CA ILE A 106 -2.66 -5.13 -7.78
C ILE A 106 -2.46 -3.80 -7.02
N PRO A 107 -3.35 -3.39 -6.11
CA PRO A 107 -3.37 -2.05 -5.53
C PRO A 107 -2.08 -1.63 -4.84
N VAL A 108 -1.42 -2.57 -4.15
CA VAL A 108 -0.18 -2.27 -3.41
C VAL A 108 1.01 -2.06 -4.36
N THR A 109 0.99 -2.70 -5.54
CA THR A 109 2.07 -2.60 -6.55
C THR A 109 1.77 -1.62 -7.67
N ALA A 110 0.48 -1.29 -7.87
CA ALA A 110 -0.01 -0.42 -8.92
C ALA A 110 0.65 0.96 -8.96
N PRO A 111 0.90 1.67 -7.84
CA PRO A 111 1.55 2.98 -7.86
C PRO A 111 2.92 2.92 -8.52
N MET A 112 3.71 1.89 -8.21
CA MET A 112 5.05 1.74 -8.79
C MET A 112 4.98 1.24 -10.24
N ALA A 113 4.18 0.22 -10.50
CA ALA A 113 4.07 -0.41 -11.82
C ALA A 113 3.53 0.57 -12.88
N VAL A 114 2.51 1.35 -12.56
CA VAL A 114 1.95 2.34 -13.49
C VAL A 114 2.94 3.47 -13.76
N LEU A 115 3.67 3.96 -12.74
CA LEU A 115 4.67 4.99 -12.94
C LEU A 115 5.85 4.52 -13.80
N MET A 116 6.32 3.30 -13.62
CA MET A 116 7.32 2.70 -14.49
C MET A 116 6.82 2.56 -15.93
N ARG A 117 5.58 2.11 -16.13
CA ARG A 117 5.00 1.94 -17.48
C ARG A 117 4.80 3.27 -18.19
N VAL A 118 4.22 4.28 -17.52
CA VAL A 118 4.00 5.61 -18.10
C VAL A 118 5.33 6.32 -18.40
N GLY A 119 6.38 6.04 -17.62
CA GLY A 119 7.73 6.56 -17.89
C GLY A 119 8.45 5.89 -19.07
N LEU A 120 8.06 4.67 -19.45
CA LEU A 120 8.70 3.89 -20.52
C LEU A 120 7.87 3.83 -21.81
N THR A 121 6.55 3.93 -21.73
CA THR A 121 5.64 3.85 -22.86
C THR A 121 4.40 4.71 -22.64
N ASN A 122 3.67 5.01 -23.73
CA ASN A 122 2.38 5.68 -23.63
C ASN A 122 1.30 4.64 -23.24
N VAL A 123 0.88 4.67 -21.97
CA VAL A 123 -0.15 3.77 -21.46
C VAL A 123 -1.54 4.36 -21.76
N PRO A 124 -2.48 3.59 -22.32
CA PRO A 124 -3.83 4.08 -22.58
C PRO A 124 -4.51 4.60 -21.31
N LEU A 125 -5.19 5.75 -21.41
CA LEU A 125 -5.86 6.41 -20.28
C LEU A 125 -6.85 5.49 -19.54
N TRP A 126 -7.53 4.59 -20.26
CA TRP A 126 -8.48 3.65 -19.65
C TRP A 126 -7.81 2.66 -18.69
N GLN A 127 -6.57 2.22 -18.95
CA GLN A 127 -5.84 1.33 -18.03
C GLN A 127 -5.50 2.05 -16.73
N ILE A 128 -5.13 3.32 -16.85
CA ILE A 128 -4.82 4.19 -15.71
C ILE A 128 -6.09 4.40 -14.86
N LEU A 129 -7.22 4.72 -15.50
CA LEU A 129 -8.50 4.92 -14.81
C LEU A 129 -8.99 3.64 -14.12
N VAL A 130 -8.87 2.48 -14.75
CA VAL A 130 -9.24 1.19 -14.15
C VAL A 130 -8.36 0.88 -12.93
N SER A 131 -7.06 1.13 -13.01
CA SER A 131 -6.14 0.94 -11.87
C SER A 131 -6.47 1.91 -10.72
N ILE A 132 -6.74 3.19 -11.00
CA ILE A 132 -7.19 4.17 -10.00
C ILE A 132 -8.50 3.74 -9.36
N ALA A 133 -9.49 3.33 -10.15
CA ALA A 133 -10.78 2.86 -9.64
C ALA A 133 -10.61 1.62 -8.74
N GLY A 134 -9.78 0.66 -9.15
CA GLY A 134 -9.45 -0.52 -8.34
C GLY A 134 -8.77 -0.14 -7.01
N LEU A 135 -7.84 0.81 -7.03
CA LEU A 135 -7.21 1.37 -5.84
C LEU A 135 -8.23 2.01 -4.89
N ILE A 136 -9.17 2.80 -5.40
CA ILE A 136 -10.23 3.43 -4.57
C ILE A 136 -11.10 2.36 -3.92
N VAL A 137 -11.53 1.35 -4.68
CA VAL A 137 -12.37 0.25 -4.17
C VAL A 137 -11.65 -0.51 -3.06
N VAL A 138 -10.38 -0.87 -3.26
CA VAL A 138 -9.60 -1.59 -2.25
C VAL A 138 -9.31 -0.71 -1.04
N ASN A 139 -9.02 0.58 -1.24
CA ASN A 139 -8.91 1.53 -0.13
C ASN A 139 -10.18 1.58 0.71
N GLY A 140 -11.35 1.66 0.09
CA GLY A 140 -12.63 1.64 0.80
C GLY A 140 -12.82 0.34 1.60
N PHE A 141 -12.50 -0.80 0.99
CA PHE A 141 -12.59 -2.10 1.66
C PHE A 141 -11.64 -2.22 2.86
N VAL A 142 -10.38 -1.81 2.71
CA VAL A 142 -9.39 -1.88 3.79
C VAL A 142 -9.71 -0.88 4.89
N LEU A 143 -10.14 0.35 4.57
CA LEU A 143 -10.58 1.33 5.57
C LEU A 143 -11.78 0.81 6.37
N TRP A 144 -12.75 0.19 5.71
CA TRP A 144 -13.89 -0.46 6.38
C TRP A 144 -13.43 -1.57 7.31
N LEU A 145 -12.50 -2.42 6.87
CA LEU A 145 -11.94 -3.51 7.67
C LEU A 145 -11.16 -2.98 8.88
N SER A 146 -10.31 -1.97 8.69
CA SER A 146 -9.51 -1.34 9.74
C SER A 146 -10.39 -0.66 10.78
N ALA A 147 -11.43 0.08 10.37
CA ALA A 147 -12.39 0.69 11.29
C ALA A 147 -13.14 -0.37 12.12
N ARG A 148 -13.49 -1.51 11.50
CA ARG A 148 -14.14 -2.62 12.20
C ARG A 148 -13.18 -3.30 13.18
N MET A 149 -11.93 -3.55 12.81
CA MET A 149 -10.90 -4.11 13.69
C MET A 149 -10.61 -3.18 14.87
N PHE A 150 -10.54 -1.86 14.66
CA PHE A 150 -10.33 -0.88 15.72
C PHE A 150 -11.48 -0.88 16.75
N ARG A 151 -12.75 -0.96 16.29
CA ARG A 151 -13.91 -1.12 17.19
C ARG A 151 -13.85 -2.39 18.04
N TRP A 152 -13.29 -3.48 17.50
CA TRP A 152 -13.11 -4.74 18.24
C TRP A 152 -11.91 -4.70 19.21
N GLY A 153 -10.83 -4.00 18.85
CA GLY A 153 -9.63 -3.85 19.66
C GLY A 153 -9.89 -3.06 20.96
N VAL A 154 -10.66 -1.98 20.88
CA VAL A 154 -11.01 -1.15 22.04
C VAL A 154 -11.79 -1.91 23.13
N LEU A 155 -12.53 -2.97 22.78
CA LEU A 155 -13.35 -3.74 23.74
C LEU A 155 -12.62 -4.97 24.33
N ASN A 156 -11.49 -5.38 23.75
CA ASN A 156 -10.75 -6.60 24.13
C ASN A 156 -9.27 -6.32 24.45
N THR A 157 -9.01 -5.27 25.22
CA THR A 157 -7.69 -5.02 25.81
C THR A 157 -7.42 -6.10 26.85
N ASN A 158 -6.79 -7.23 26.47
CA ASN A 158 -5.88 -8.01 27.34
C ASN A 158 -5.32 -9.31 26.77
N LYS A 159 -5.79 -9.87 25.64
CA LYS A 159 -5.21 -11.12 25.10
C LYS A 159 -5.14 -11.15 23.57
N MET A 160 -3.94 -11.47 23.08
CA MET A 160 -3.55 -11.59 21.68
C MET A 160 -4.59 -12.43 20.89
N PRO A 161 -5.26 -11.87 19.87
CA PRO A 161 -6.32 -12.56 19.17
C PRO A 161 -5.75 -13.68 18.28
N ASN A 162 -6.06 -14.93 18.62
CA ASN A 162 -5.76 -16.10 17.81
C ASN A 162 -6.44 -15.99 16.42
N LEU A 163 -5.77 -16.38 15.33
CA LEU A 163 -6.25 -16.36 13.93
C LEU A 163 -7.68 -16.90 13.76
N ARG A 164 -8.08 -17.89 14.57
CA ARG A 164 -9.45 -18.45 14.56
C ARG A 164 -10.52 -17.44 15.02
N ARG A 165 -10.19 -16.54 15.94
CA ARG A 165 -11.09 -15.47 16.40
C ARG A 165 -11.28 -14.38 15.36
N ILE A 166 -10.22 -14.01 14.63
CA ILE A 166 -10.29 -13.02 13.55
C ILE A 166 -11.29 -13.47 12.48
N ILE A 167 -11.28 -14.76 12.11
CA ILE A 167 -12.24 -15.36 11.16
C ILE A 167 -13.68 -15.40 11.71
N GLN A 168 -13.88 -15.66 13.00
CA GLN A 168 -15.21 -15.64 13.63
C GLN A 168 -15.82 -14.23 13.69
N ILE A 169 -14.99 -13.22 13.89
CA ILE A 169 -15.36 -11.81 13.93
C ILE A 169 -15.79 -11.30 12.56
N ILE A 170 -15.05 -11.68 11.51
CA ILE A 170 -15.41 -11.37 10.11
C ILE A 170 -16.75 -12.04 9.74
N ARG A 171 -17.05 -13.21 10.31
CA ARG A 171 -18.32 -13.93 10.12
C ARG A 171 -19.48 -13.49 11.04
N GLY A 172 -19.29 -12.48 11.90
CA GLY A 172 -20.37 -11.92 12.72
C GLY A 172 -20.83 -12.77 13.91
N ARG A 173 -20.09 -13.83 14.29
CA ARG A 173 -20.38 -14.56 15.54
C ARG A 173 -19.72 -13.84 16.72
N ALA A 174 -20.54 -13.26 17.59
CA ALA A 174 -20.10 -12.84 18.92
C ALA A 174 -19.41 -14.03 19.61
N PRO A 175 -18.33 -13.80 20.38
CA PRO A 175 -17.62 -14.89 21.03
C PRO A 175 -18.58 -15.60 21.98
N ALA A 176 -18.79 -16.89 21.75
CA ALA A 176 -19.38 -17.76 22.74
C ALA A 176 -18.60 -17.55 24.04
N SER A 177 -19.33 -17.18 25.09
CA SER A 177 -18.86 -17.06 26.45
C SER A 177 -17.82 -18.14 26.73
N ALA A 178 -16.62 -17.72 27.15
CA ALA A 178 -15.60 -18.65 27.60
C ALA A 178 -16.23 -19.65 28.58
N PRO A 179 -15.83 -20.94 28.55
CA PRO A 179 -16.28 -21.89 29.56
C PRO A 179 -15.94 -21.28 30.92
N SER A 180 -16.98 -21.09 31.74
CA SER A 180 -16.85 -20.78 33.15
C SER A 180 -15.77 -21.68 33.72
N GLN A 181 -14.68 -21.08 34.21
CA GLN A 181 -13.71 -21.84 34.98
C GLN A 181 -14.47 -22.56 36.09
N PRO A 182 -14.27 -23.87 36.28
CA PRO A 182 -14.93 -24.57 37.36
C PRO A 182 -14.51 -23.88 38.65
N LYS A 183 -15.51 -23.49 39.44
CA LYS A 183 -15.34 -23.10 40.82
C LYS A 183 -14.62 -24.24 41.52
N THR A 184 -13.32 -24.11 41.76
CA THR A 184 -12.69 -24.86 42.84
C THR A 184 -12.99 -24.09 44.11
N GLU A 185 -14.21 -24.34 44.59
CA GLU A 185 -14.66 -24.04 45.93
C GLU A 185 -13.94 -25.00 46.89
N ALA A 186 -13.48 -24.45 48.01
CA ALA A 186 -13.23 -25.12 49.29
C ALA A 186 -12.19 -26.27 49.35
N ALA A 187 -11.07 -26.00 50.04
CA ALA A 187 -10.71 -26.65 51.31
C ALA A 187 -9.46 -25.97 51.91
#